data_AF-A0A8J6TN00-F1
#
_entry.id   AF-A0A8J6TN00-F1
#
_cell.length_a   1.000
_cell.length_b   1.000
_cell.length_c   1.000
_cell.angle_alpha   90.00
_cell.angle_beta   90.00
_cell.angle_gamma   90.00
#
_symmetry.space_group_name_H-M   'P 1'
#
loop_
_entity.id
_entity.type
_entity.pdbx_description
1 polymer ?
#
loop_
_entity_poly.entity_id
_entity_poly.type
_entity_poly.pdbx_seq_one_letter_code
_entity_poly.pdbx_strand_id
1 'polypeptide(L)' 'MNTPTTIVTVLTLWLVMGLGFLAEYVNARRQGKSLFEAWASYEGLLFILSVAVPLVILIHRAASG' A
#
# COMPACT_ATOMS: atom_id res chain seq x y z
N MET A 1 -19.47 14.62 0.71
CA MET A 1 -19.01 13.92 1.93
C MET A 1 -18.30 14.91 2.83
N ASN A 2 -18.40 14.76 4.15
CA ASN A 2 -17.61 15.57 5.08
C ASN A 2 -16.17 15.01 5.18
N THR A 3 -15.22 15.85 5.59
CA THR A 3 -13.79 15.49 5.68
C THR A 3 -13.53 14.24 6.53
N PRO A 4 -14.14 14.07 7.72
CA PRO A 4 -13.97 12.86 8.52
C PRO A 4 -14.38 11.58 7.80
N THR A 5 -15.56 11.56 7.15
CA THR A 5 -16.04 10.39 6.41
C THR A 5 -15.12 10.05 5.25
N THR A 6 -14.57 11.04 4.55
CA THR A 6 -13.58 10.81 3.49
C THR A 6 -12.31 10.15 4.04
N ILE A 7 -11.76 10.65 5.15
CA ILE A 7 -10.55 10.08 5.77
C ILE A 7 -10.79 8.63 6.18
N VAL A 8 -11.89 8.35 6.88
CA VAL A 8 -12.22 6.98 7.31
C VAL A 8 -12.37 6.06 6.11
N THR A 9 -13.07 6.49 5.06
CA THR A 9 -13.25 5.70 3.83
C THR A 9 -11.91 5.35 3.18
N VAL A 10 -11.01 6.33 3.05
CA VAL A 10 -9.67 6.12 2.48
C VAL A 10 -8.87 5.13 3.33
N LEU A 11 -8.87 5.29 4.66
CA LEU A 11 -8.15 4.38 5.57
C LEU A 11 -8.71 2.96 5.55
N THR A 12 -10.04 2.80 5.46
CA THR A 12 -10.67 1.48 5.34
C THR A 12 -10.30 0.79 4.02
N LEU A 13 -10.38 1.51 2.89
CA LEU A 13 -9.99 0.96 1.60
C LEU A 13 -8.50 0.57 1.57
N TRP A 14 -7.65 1.40 2.17
CA TRP A 14 -6.22 1.13 2.30
C TRP A 14 -5.94 -0.12 3.15
N LEU A 15 -6.64 -0.28 4.27
CA LEU A 15 -6.54 -1.47 5.13
C LEU A 15 -6.94 -2.74 4.39
N VAL A 16 -8.04 -2.72 3.63
CA VAL A 16 -8.51 -3.88 2.85
C VAL A 16 -7.48 -4.28 1.79
N MET A 17 -6.88 -3.33 1.08
CA MET A 17 -5.78 -3.62 0.15
C MET A 17 -4.56 -4.20 0.87
N GLY A 18 -4.18 -3.64 2.02
CA GLY A 18 -3.03 -4.13 2.80
C GLY A 18 -3.22 -5.57 3.28
N LEU A 19 -4.44 -5.95 3.66
CA LEU A 19 -4.78 -7.33 4.02
C LEU A 19 -4.70 -8.28 2.82
N GLY A 20 -5.14 -7.85 1.63
CA GLY A 20 -5.00 -8.61 0.38
C GLY A 20 -3.53 -8.88 0.05
N PHE A 21 -2.70 -7.84 0.08
CA PHE A 21 -1.25 -7.98 -0.10
C PHE A 21 -0.64 -8.96 0.92
N LEU A 22 -0.99 -8.84 2.20
CA LEU A 22 -0.43 -9.70 3.24
C LEU A 22 -0.83 -11.17 3.02
N ALA A 23 -2.06 -11.42 2.57
CA ALA A 23 -2.52 -12.76 2.25
C ALA A 23 -1.70 -13.37 1.10
N GLU A 24 -1.48 -12.62 0.02
CA GLU A 24 -0.69 -13.10 -1.12
C GLU A 24 0.80 -13.23 -0.79
N TYR A 25 1.33 -12.32 0.03
CA TYR A 25 2.68 -12.45 0.57
C TYR A 25 2.84 -13.75 1.36
N VAL A 26 1.93 -14.05 2.30
CA VAL A 26 1.97 -15.31 3.06
C VAL A 26 1.82 -16.53 2.15
N ASN A 27 0.96 -16.45 1.13
CA ASN A 27 0.78 -17.51 0.15
C ASN A 27 2.07 -17.79 -0.65
N ALA A 28 2.71 -16.74 -1.17
CA ALA A 28 4.00 -16.84 -1.86
C ALA A 28 5.11 -17.41 -0.95
N ARG A 29 5.14 -17.01 0.33
CA ARG A 29 6.08 -17.55 1.32
C ARG A 29 5.83 -19.03 1.61
N ARG A 30 4.58 -19.47 1.67
CA ARG A 30 4.21 -20.89 1.81
C ARG A 30 4.63 -21.73 0.60
N GLN A 31 4.66 -21.13 -0.58
CA GLN A 31 5.13 -21.77 -1.82
C GLN A 31 6.66 -21.84 -1.93
N GLY A 32 7.40 -21.34 -0.93
CA GLY A 32 8.87 -21.33 -0.93
C GLY A 32 9.47 -20.23 -1.81
N LYS A 33 8.67 -19.28 -2.31
CA LYS A 33 9.16 -18.16 -3.13
C LYS A 33 10.02 -17.21 -2.30
N SER A 34 10.96 -16.56 -2.99
CA SER A 34 11.84 -15.58 -2.37
C SER A 34 11.04 -14.38 -1.83
N LEU A 35 11.59 -13.70 -0.83
CA LEU A 35 10.97 -12.49 -0.26
C LEU A 35 10.72 -11.42 -1.34
N PHE A 36 11.63 -11.34 -2.32
CA PHE A 36 11.54 -10.39 -3.41
C PHE A 36 10.41 -10.71 -4.37
N GLU A 37 10.19 -11.98 -4.72
CA GLU A 37 9.05 -12.41 -5.54
C GLU A 37 7.72 -12.23 -4.81
N ALA A 38 7.69 -12.43 -3.49
CA ALA A 38 6.50 -12.21 -2.68
C ALA A 38 6.16 -10.71 -2.54
N TRP A 39 7.17 -9.83 -2.56
CA TRP A 39 7.00 -8.37 -2.57
C TRP A 39 6.67 -7.81 -3.96
N ALA A 40 7.23 -8.40 -5.02
CA ALA A 40 6.99 -8.02 -6.40
C ALA A 40 5.65 -8.55 -6.95
N SER A 41 4.75 -9.03 -6.09
CA SER A 41 3.38 -9.32 -6.48
C SER A 41 2.68 -8.04 -6.91
N TYR A 42 1.75 -8.16 -7.85
CA TYR A 42 1.00 -7.02 -8.38
C TYR A 42 0.29 -6.23 -7.26
N GLU A 43 -0.25 -6.95 -6.27
CA GLU A 43 -0.92 -6.39 -5.10
C GLU A 43 0.05 -5.66 -4.17
N GLY A 44 1.25 -6.20 -3.95
CA GLY A 44 2.29 -5.55 -3.14
C GLY A 44 2.81 -4.28 -3.77
N LEU A 45 3.05 -4.29 -5.08
CA LEU A 45 3.43 -3.10 -5.83
C LEU A 45 2.37 -2.00 -5.74
N LEU A 46 1.10 -2.34 -5.92
CA LEU A 46 -0.01 -1.38 -5.82
C LEU A 46 -0.16 -0.83 -4.40
N PHE A 47 -0.03 -1.69 -3.38
CA PHE A 47 -0.09 -1.25 -1.99
C PHE A 47 1.07 -0.31 -1.63
N ILE A 48 2.30 -0.63 -2.03
CA ILE A 48 3.49 0.20 -1.79
C ILE A 48 3.35 1.55 -2.52
N LEU A 49 2.92 1.56 -3.78
CA LEU A 49 2.67 2.79 -4.54
C LEU A 49 1.60 3.66 -3.88
N SER A 50 0.55 3.06 -3.30
CA SER A 50 -0.50 3.79 -2.58
C SER A 50 0.03 4.60 -1.39
N VAL A 51 1.17 4.21 -0.81
CA VAL A 51 1.84 4.90 0.31
C VAL A 51 2.98 5.80 -0.19
N ALA A 52 3.80 5.29 -1.10
CA ALA A 52 4.99 5.98 -1.60
C ALA A 52 4.65 7.25 -2.38
N VAL A 53 3.66 7.21 -3.26
CA VAL A 53 3.26 8.38 -4.08
C VAL A 53 2.83 9.57 -3.22
N PRO A 54 1.87 9.44 -2.27
CA PRO A 54 1.51 10.56 -1.41
C PRO A 54 2.66 11.06 -0.53
N LEU A 55 3.53 10.17 -0.04
CA LEU A 55 4.74 10.57 0.69
C LEU A 55 5.71 11.39 -0.16
N VAL A 56 5.97 10.96 -1.40
CA VAL A 56 6.84 11.69 -2.34
C VAL A 56 6.26 13.07 -2.65
N ILE A 57 4.95 13.17 -2.88
CA ILE A 57 4.27 14.45 -3.10
C ILE A 57 4.40 15.37 -1.88
N LEU A 58 4.22 14.84 -0.66
CA LEU A 58 4.36 15.59 0.58
C LEU A 58 5.79 16.09 0.78
N ILE A 59 6.79 15.22 0.60
CA ILE A 59 8.22 15.56 0.73
C ILE A 59 8.60 16.61 -0.32
N HIS A 60 8.20 16.41 -1.58
CA HIS A 60 8.49 17.36 -2.64
C HIS A 60 7.87 18.73 -2.34
N ARG A 61 6.61 18.76 -1.89
CA ARG A 61 5.94 20.01 -1.49
C ARG A 61 6.64 20.68 -0.31
N ALA A 62 7.13 19.92 0.67
CA ALA A 62 7.88 20.43 1.81
C ALA A 62 9.27 20.97 1.44
N ALA A 63 9.93 20.36 0.47
CA ALA A 63 11.26 20.80 -0.02
C ALA A 63 11.19 21.97 -1.02
N SER A 64 10.03 22.19 -1.64
CA SER A 64 9.82 23.26 -2.64
C SER A 64 9.18 24.52 -2.06
N GLY A 65 8.88 24.53 -0.76
CA GLY A 65 8.34 25.68 -0.02
C GLY A 65 9.44 26.43 0.71
#